data_AF-A0A7C1M065-F1
#
_entry.id   AF-A0A7C1M065-F1
#
_cell.length_a   1.000
_cell.length_b   1.000
_cell.length_c   1.000
_cell.angle_alpha   90.00
_cell.angle_beta   90.00
_cell.angle_gamma   90.00
#
_symmetry.space_group_name_H-M   'P 1'
#
loop_
_entity.id
_entity.type
_entity.pdbx_description
1 polymer ?
#
loop_
_entity_poly.entity_id
_entity_poly.type
_entity_poly.pdbx_seq_one_letter_code
_entity_poly.pdbx_strand_id
1 'polypeptide(L)' 'MIKAGIFGATGYTGSELVRILYHHPKVEISTLSSK' A
#
# COMPACT_ATOMS: atom_id res chain seq x y z
N MET A 1 0.81 15.20 -2.86
CA MET A 1 1.34 13.85 -2.58
C MET A 1 0.45 13.23 -1.51
N ILE A 2 -0.21 12.11 -1.80
CA ILE A 2 -1.12 11.42 -0.89
C ILE A 2 -0.31 10.39 -0.11
N LYS A 3 -0.41 10.39 1.22
CA LYS A 3 0.22 9.36 2.07
C LYS A 3 -0.79 8.26 2.35
N ALA A 4 -0.46 7.03 1.97
CA ALA A 4 -1.34 5.88 2.12
C ALA A 4 -0.75 4.87 3.12
N GLY A 5 -1.57 4.45 4.08
CA GLY A 5 -1.29 3.31 4.95
C GLY A 5 -2.09 2.08 4.51
N ILE A 6 -1.48 0.91 4.51
CA ILE A 6 -2.12 -0.36 4.11
C ILE A 6 -2.06 -1.34 5.28
N PHE A 7 -3.22 -1.66 5.85
CA PHE A 7 -3.39 -2.67 6.91
C PHE A 7 -3.83 -3.99 6.30
N GLY A 8 -3.15 -5.09 6.66
CA GLY A 8 -3.32 -6.38 6.00
C GLY A 8 -2.56 -6.49 4.68
N ALA A 9 -1.39 -5.85 4.59
CA ALA A 9 -0.59 -5.77 3.35
C ALA A 9 -0.12 -7.12 2.80
N THR A 10 -0.13 -8.18 3.63
CA THR A 10 0.25 -9.56 3.26
C THR A 10 -0.91 -10.37 2.67
N GLY A 11 -2.17 -9.94 2.84
CA GLY A 11 -3.31 -10.60 2.21
C GLY A 11 -3.37 -10.30 0.71
N TYR A 12 -4.04 -11.14 -0.07
CA TYR A 12 -4.11 -11.00 -1.54
C TYR A 12 -4.53 -9.59 -2.01
N THR A 13 -5.54 -9.01 -1.37
CA THR A 13 -5.99 -7.66 -1.69
C THR A 13 -4.96 -6.60 -1.28
N GLY A 14 -4.30 -6.79 -0.13
CA GLY A 14 -3.27 -5.89 0.37
C GLY A 14 -2.04 -5.86 -0.53
N SER A 15 -1.57 -7.04 -0.95
CA SER A 15 -0.40 -7.16 -1.83
C SER A 15 -0.67 -6.56 -3.21
N GLU A 16 -1.88 -6.74 -3.77
CA GLU A 16 -2.26 -6.12 -5.04
C GLU A 16 -2.41 -4.60 -4.92
N LEU A 17 -2.95 -4.11 -3.80
CA LEU A 17 -3.00 -2.68 -3.54
C LEU A 17 -1.60 -2.07 -3.44
N VAL A 18 -0.67 -2.74 -2.77
CA VAL A 18 0.76 -2.34 -2.74
C VAL A 18 1.32 -2.32 -4.16
N ARG A 19 1.11 -3.37 -4.96
CA ARG A 19 1.63 -3.47 -6.34
C ARG A 19 1.16 -2.31 -7.21
N ILE A 20 -0.11 -1.92 -7.10
CA ILE A 20 -0.70 -0.80 -7.85
C ILE A 20 -0.14 0.54 -7.36
N LEU A 21 -0.10 0.77 -6.04
CA LEU A 21 0.26 2.06 -5.47
C LEU A 21 1.76 2.34 -5.45
N TYR A 22 2.60 1.30 -5.43
CA TYR A 22 4.07 1.43 -5.33
C TYR A 22 4.68 2.25 -6.47
N HIS A 23 4.08 2.19 -7.67
CA HIS A 23 4.54 2.94 -8.84
C HIS A 23 3.70 4.20 -9.12
N HIS A 24 2.75 4.54 -8.25
CA HIS A 24 1.82 5.62 -8.54
C HIS A 24 2.45 7.00 -8.24
N PRO A 25 2.58 7.91 -9.23
CA PRO A 25 3.42 9.11 -9.13
C PRO A 25 2.93 10.16 -8.11
N LYS A 26 1.72 9.97 -7.57
CA LYS A 26 1.11 10.89 -6.58
C LYS A 26 0.91 10.27 -5.20
N VAL A 27 1.32 9.01 -5.00
CA VAL A 27 1.11 8.27 -3.75
C VAL A 27 2.45 7.86 -3.16
N GLU A 28 2.58 8.05 -1.86
CA GLU A 28 3.67 7.52 -1.05
C GLU A 28 3.05 6.51 -0.07
N ILE A 29 3.54 5.27 -0.09
CA ILE A 29 3.14 4.27 0.90
C ILE A 29 3.91 4.57 2.19
N SER A 30 3.21 5.12 3.19
CA SER A 30 3.82 5.58 4.44
C SER A 30 3.82 4.52 5.54
N THR A 31 2.97 3.49 5.42
CA THR A 31 2.84 2.42 6.43
C THR A 31 2.32 1.14 5.82
N LEU A 32 2.94 0.02 6.17
CA LEU A 32 2.44 -1.33 5.89
C LEU A 32 2.32 -2.07 7.22
N SER A 33 1.21 -2.79 7.42
CA SER A 33 1.06 -3.67 8.58
C SER A 33 0.39 -4.99 8.22
N SER A 34 0.68 -6.00 9.03
CA SER A 34 0.01 -7.30 9.05
C SER A 34 -0.20 -7.66 10.52
N LYS A 35 -1.19 -8.52 10.79
CA LYS A 35 -1.28 -9.19 12.09
C LYS A 35 -0.08 -10.11 12.30
#